data_AF-A0A445B765-F1
#
_entry.id   AF-A0A445B765-F1
#
_cell.length_a   1.000
_cell.length_b   1.000
_cell.length_c   1.000
_cell.angle_alpha   90.00
_cell.angle_beta   90.00
_cell.angle_gamma   90.00
#
_symmetry.space_group_name_H-M   'P 1'
#
loop_
_entity.id
_entity.type
_entity.pdbx_description
1 polymer ?
#
loop_
_entity_poly.entity_id
_entity_poly.type
_entity_poly.pdbx_seq_one_letter_code
_entity_poly.pdbx_strand_id
1 'polypeptide(L)'
;MEWNRCNRSLSYTYDVTSTVPYHKYLINKDYKVLIYSGDHDAVIPYLGTMTWIKSLNLSLKRDWLPWYVGGQVGGYTLQYTQGNYNLVYATVKAR
;
A
#
# COMPACT_ATOMS: atom_id res chain seq x y z
N MET A 1 -0.43 -35.12 -9.66
CA MET A 1 -0.22 -33.67 -9.81
C MET A 1 0.47 -33.19 -8.55
N GLU A 2 1.57 -32.46 -8.68
CA GLU A 2 2.25 -31.84 -7.54
C GLU A 2 1.91 -30.36 -7.47
N TRP A 3 1.75 -29.87 -6.24
CA TRP A 3 1.48 -28.46 -5.99
C TRP A 3 2.73 -27.62 -6.25
N ASN A 4 2.54 -26.43 -6.84
CA ASN A 4 3.61 -25.48 -7.13
C ASN A 4 3.24 -24.08 -6.59
N ARG A 5 4.22 -23.36 -6.00
CA ARG A 5 4.02 -22.01 -5.44
C ARG A 5 3.61 -20.96 -6.47
N CYS A 6 4.24 -20.96 -7.63
CA CYS A 6 3.93 -20.05 -8.73
C CYS A 6 4.00 -20.81 -10.05
N ASN A 7 2.90 -20.83 -10.81
CA ASN A 7 2.89 -21.41 -12.15
C ASN A 7 3.29 -20.34 -13.17
N ARG A 8 4.54 -20.41 -13.67
CA ARG A 8 5.06 -19.47 -14.67
C ARG A 8 4.65 -19.80 -16.11
N SER A 9 3.93 -20.88 -16.33
CA SER A 9 3.46 -21.32 -17.66
C SER A 9 2.05 -20.81 -17.99
N LEU A 10 1.42 -20.03 -17.10
CA LEU A 10 0.12 -19.43 -17.37
C LEU A 10 0.22 -18.40 -18.50
N SER A 11 -0.61 -18.57 -19.53
CA SER A 11 -0.71 -17.63 -20.65
C SER A 11 -1.76 -16.57 -20.32
N TYR A 12 -1.33 -15.34 -20.08
CA TYR A 12 -2.20 -14.18 -19.94
C TYR A 12 -1.53 -12.92 -20.49
N THR A 13 -2.36 -11.94 -20.85
CA THR A 13 -1.91 -10.63 -21.36
C THR A 13 -1.67 -9.67 -20.19
N TYR A 14 -0.56 -8.94 -20.23
CA TYR A 14 -0.26 -7.86 -19.29
C TYR A 14 -0.77 -6.53 -19.87
N ASP A 15 -2.04 -6.23 -19.65
CA ASP A 15 -2.72 -5.03 -20.17
C ASP A 15 -2.91 -3.92 -19.12
N VAL A 16 -2.70 -4.22 -17.83
CA VAL A 16 -2.75 -3.24 -16.74
C VAL A 16 -1.37 -2.67 -16.46
N THR A 17 -1.12 -1.46 -16.95
CA THR A 17 0.15 -0.75 -16.75
C THR A 17 0.20 0.08 -15.46
N SER A 18 -0.96 0.43 -14.89
CA SER A 18 -1.05 1.19 -13.64
C SER A 18 -2.37 0.92 -12.90
N THR A 19 -2.28 0.80 -11.58
CA THR A 19 -3.45 0.65 -10.69
C THR A 19 -4.03 1.97 -10.20
N VAL A 20 -3.38 3.10 -10.52
CA VAL A 20 -3.78 4.46 -10.07
C VAL A 20 -5.20 4.84 -10.52
N PRO A 21 -5.60 4.64 -11.80
CA PRO A 21 -6.95 5.03 -12.25
C PRO A 21 -8.05 4.29 -11.50
N TYR A 22 -7.85 3.00 -11.21
CA TYR A 22 -8.79 2.18 -10.46
C TYR A 22 -8.92 2.66 -9.01
N HIS A 23 -7.82 3.03 -8.36
CA HIS A 23 -7.87 3.56 -7.00
C HIS A 23 -8.51 4.96 -6.94
N LYS A 24 -8.30 5.82 -7.95
CA LYS A 24 -9.03 7.09 -8.10
C LYS A 24 -10.54 6.89 -8.20
N TYR A 25 -10.98 5.85 -8.92
CA TYR A 25 -12.41 5.49 -8.95
C TYR A 25 -12.92 5.05 -7.57
N LEU A 26 -12.15 4.22 -6.86
CA LEU A 26 -12.53 3.66 -5.55
C LEU A 26 -12.56 4.71 -4.42
N ILE A 27 -11.83 5.81 -4.55
CA ILE A 27 -11.85 6.91 -3.57
C ILE A 27 -13.28 7.45 -3.36
N ASN A 28 -14.10 7.47 -4.41
CA ASN A 28 -15.49 7.95 -4.34
C ASN A 28 -16.49 6.91 -3.80
N LYS A 29 -16.02 5.79 -3.24
CA LYS A 29 -16.85 4.68 -2.74
C LYS A 29 -16.84 4.54 -1.22
N ASP A 30 -16.20 5.47 -0.50
CA ASP A 30 -16.15 5.53 0.96
C ASP A 30 -15.59 4.28 1.66
N TYR A 31 -14.71 3.54 0.97
CA TYR A 31 -14.01 2.41 1.58
C TYR A 31 -12.95 2.86 2.60
N LYS A 32 -12.77 2.04 3.64
CA LYS A 32 -11.59 2.12 4.51
C LYS A 32 -10.47 1.31 3.89
N VAL A 33 -9.36 1.96 3.56
CA VAL A 33 -8.24 1.35 2.82
C VAL A 33 -6.99 1.27 3.69
N LEU A 34 -6.34 0.11 3.65
CA LEU A 34 -5.02 -0.12 4.23
C LEU A 34 -4.05 -0.52 3.12
N ILE A 35 -2.94 0.19 3.03
CA ILE A 35 -1.78 -0.17 2.21
C ILE A 35 -0.62 -0.42 3.17
N TYR A 36 0.22 -1.41 2.90
CA TYR A 36 1.40 -1.64 3.71
C TYR A 36 2.60 -2.11 2.88
N SER A 37 3.80 -1.83 3.39
CA SER A 37 5.05 -2.30 2.79
C SER A 37 6.04 -2.70 3.89
N GLY A 38 6.78 -3.78 3.68
CA GLY A 38 7.95 -4.09 4.51
C GLY A 38 9.09 -3.12 4.17
N ASP A 39 9.79 -2.60 5.18
CA ASP A 39 10.86 -1.62 4.96
C ASP A 39 12.16 -2.23 4.37
N HIS A 40 12.28 -3.56 4.38
CA HIS A 40 13.41 -4.31 3.80
C HIS A 40 13.10 -4.96 2.43
N ASP A 41 11.91 -4.76 1.86
CA ASP A 41 11.62 -5.25 0.51
C ASP A 41 12.40 -4.44 -0.53
N ALA A 42 13.33 -5.09 -1.23
CA ALA A 42 14.12 -4.48 -2.29
C ALA A 42 13.48 -4.61 -3.69
N VAL A 43 12.53 -5.55 -3.88
CA VAL A 43 11.84 -5.74 -5.16
C VAL A 43 10.82 -4.63 -5.37
N ILE A 44 10.02 -4.33 -4.34
CA ILE A 44 9.08 -3.21 -4.32
C ILE A 44 9.33 -2.37 -3.06
N PRO A 45 10.28 -1.41 -3.10
CA PRO A 45 10.60 -0.58 -1.95
C PRO A 45 9.41 0.24 -1.47
N TYR A 46 9.29 0.44 -0.15
CA TYR A 46 8.21 1.22 0.47
C TYR A 46 8.13 2.67 -0.06
N LEU A 47 9.25 3.24 -0.55
CA LEU A 47 9.31 4.54 -1.21
C LEU A 47 8.55 4.57 -2.55
N GLY A 48 8.55 3.45 -3.28
CA GLY A 48 7.76 3.27 -4.50
C GLY A 48 6.27 3.34 -4.19
N THR A 49 5.82 2.60 -3.17
CA THR A 49 4.44 2.65 -2.67
C THR A 49 4.06 4.07 -2.21
N MET A 50 4.94 4.76 -1.50
CA MET A 50 4.68 6.14 -1.04
C MET A 50 4.54 7.12 -2.21
N THR A 51 5.35 6.96 -3.25
CA THR A 51 5.26 7.75 -4.49
C THR A 51 3.95 7.44 -5.23
N TRP A 52 3.55 6.17 -5.30
CA TRP A 52 2.28 5.76 -5.86
C TRP A 52 1.10 6.37 -5.09
N ILE A 53 1.10 6.38 -3.75
CA ILE A 53 0.05 7.00 -2.94
C ILE A 53 -0.03 8.51 -3.21
N LYS A 54 1.11 9.21 -3.31
CA LYS A 54 1.16 10.64 -3.64
C LYS A 54 0.48 10.94 -4.98
N SER A 55 0.56 10.03 -5.96
CA SER A 55 -0.09 10.19 -7.27
C SER A 55 -1.63 10.17 -7.21
N LEU A 56 -2.22 9.69 -6.11
CA LEU A 56 -3.66 9.74 -5.86
C LEU A 56 -4.17 11.16 -5.52
N ASN A 57 -3.26 12.08 -5.17
CA ASN A 57 -3.59 13.47 -4.83
C ASN A 57 -4.57 13.60 -3.66
N LEU A 58 -4.35 12.81 -2.60
CA LEU A 58 -5.11 12.85 -1.36
C LEU A 58 -4.49 13.83 -0.37
N SER A 59 -5.31 14.41 0.51
CA SER A 59 -4.82 15.29 1.58
C SER A 59 -4.20 14.48 2.72
N LEU A 60 -3.00 14.87 3.15
CA LEU A 60 -2.35 14.28 4.33
C LEU A 60 -3.11 14.69 5.60
N LYS A 61 -3.54 13.71 6.39
CA LYS A 61 -4.28 13.89 7.64
C LYS A 61 -3.40 13.68 8.87
N ARG A 62 -2.53 12.67 8.86
CA ARG A 62 -1.56 12.40 9.92
C ARG A 62 -0.24 11.99 9.29
N ASP A 63 0.83 12.64 9.73
CA ASP A 63 2.16 12.42 9.18
C ASP A 63 3.01 11.49 10.05
N TRP A 64 3.64 10.53 9.40
CA TRP A 64 4.69 9.62 9.87
C TRP A 64 4.73 9.28 11.37
N LEU A 65 3.67 8.67 11.88
CA LEU A 65 3.56 8.30 13.30
C LEU A 65 4.02 6.85 13.54
N PRO A 66 4.84 6.58 14.57
CA PRO A 66 5.21 5.22 14.92
C PRO A 66 4.00 4.43 15.43
N TRP A 67 3.96 3.14 15.10
CA TRP A 67 3.05 2.18 15.72
C TRP A 67 3.84 1.13 16.50
N TYR A 68 3.24 0.57 17.55
CA TYR A 68 3.94 -0.24 18.54
C TYR A 68 3.30 -1.61 18.72
N VAL A 69 4.15 -2.63 18.93
CA VAL A 69 3.77 -3.97 19.37
C VAL A 69 4.74 -4.39 20.45
N GLY A 70 4.22 -4.79 21.62
CA GLY A 70 5.06 -5.22 22.74
C GLY A 70 6.06 -4.16 23.23
N GLY A 71 5.70 -2.87 23.14
CA GLY A 71 6.57 -1.76 23.53
C GLY A 71 7.68 -1.42 22.53
N GLN A 72 7.78 -2.15 21.41
CA GLN A 72 8.74 -1.88 20.34
C GLN A 72 8.05 -1.21 19.14
N VAL A 73 8.78 -0.38 18.41
CA VAL A 73 8.31 0.21 17.16
C VAL A 73 8.15 -0.90 16.13
N GLY A 74 6.91 -1.17 15.72
CA GLY A 74 6.60 -2.11 14.64
C GLY A 74 6.76 -1.48 13.24
N GLY A 75 6.77 -0.15 13.17
CA GLY A 75 6.97 0.63 11.95
C GLY A 75 6.30 2.01 12.05
N TYR A 76 5.95 2.60 10.90
CA TYR A 76 5.38 3.94 10.82
C TYR A 76 4.08 3.95 10.01
N THR A 77 3.21 4.92 10.30
CA THR A 77 1.94 5.10 9.62
C THR A 77 1.79 6.51 9.06
N LEU A 78 1.13 6.59 7.91
CA LEU A 78 0.64 7.80 7.26
C LEU A 78 -0.87 7.68 7.09
N GLN A 79 -1.60 8.76 7.28
CA GLN A 79 -3.04 8.78 7.03
C GLN A 79 -3.38 9.85 6.00
N TYR A 80 -4.13 9.47 4.98
CA TYR A 80 -4.64 10.34 3.92
C TYR A 80 -6.17 10.35 3.92
N THR A 81 -6.75 11.46 3.44
CA THR A 81 -8.20 11.66 3.45
C THR A 81 -8.66 12.45 2.23
N GLN A 82 -9.88 12.17 1.77
CA GLN A 82 -10.60 13.00 0.79
C GLN A 82 -12.11 12.84 1.04
N GLY A 83 -12.78 13.89 1.52
CA GLY A 83 -14.16 13.74 2.00
C GLY A 83 -14.26 12.67 3.09
N ASN A 84 -15.14 11.68 2.89
CA ASN A 84 -15.32 10.54 3.80
C ASN A 84 -14.31 9.41 3.60
N TYR A 85 -13.53 9.44 2.50
CA TYR A 85 -12.53 8.42 2.20
C TYR A 85 -11.34 8.49 3.14
N ASN A 86 -10.87 7.33 3.61
CA ASN A 86 -9.72 7.21 4.50
C ASN A 86 -8.77 6.11 4.04
N LEU A 87 -7.51 6.50 3.79
CA LEU A 87 -6.41 5.59 3.47
C LEU A 87 -5.37 5.66 4.58
N VAL A 88 -5.04 4.52 5.15
CA VAL A 88 -3.91 4.35 6.06
C VAL A 88 -2.81 3.62 5.30
N TYR A 89 -1.60 4.16 5.35
CA TYR A 89 -0.40 3.49 4.87
C TYR A 89 0.49 3.13 6.05
N ALA A 90 1.00 1.91 6.10
CA ALA A 90 1.87 1.42 7.16
C ALA A 90 3.16 0.82 6.61
N THR A 91 4.31 1.20 7.16
CA THR A 91 5.52 0.41 7.02
C THR A 91 5.60 -0.63 8.13
N VAL A 92 6.17 -1.80 7.81
CA VAL A 92 6.51 -2.83 8.78
C VAL A 92 8.02 -2.92 8.86
N LYS A 93 8.54 -2.62 10.05
CA LYS A 93 9.96 -2.65 10.37
C LYS A 93 10.42 -4.10 10.49
N ALA A 94 11.49 -4.46 9.78
CA ALA A 94 12.14 -5.76 10.01
C ALA A 94 12.77 -5.84 11.41
N ARG A 95 12.85 -7.05 11.94
CA ARG A 95 13.41 -7.35 13.25
C ARG A 95 14.93 -7.25 13.26
#